data_AF-A0A518EKR0-F1
#
_entry.id   AF-A0A518EKR0-F1
#
_cell.length_a   1.000
_cell.length_b   1.000
_cell.length_c   1.000
_cell.angle_alpha   90.00
_cell.angle_beta   90.00
_cell.angle_gamma   90.00
#
_symmetry.space_group_name_H-M   'P 1'
#
loop_
_entity.id
_entity.type
_entity.pdbx_description
1 polymer ?
#
loop_
_entity_poly.entity_id
_entity_poly.type
_entity_poly.pdbx_seq_one_letter_code
_entity_poly.pdbx_strand_id
1 'polypeptide(L)'
;MPKTTNSKCAAVLGLTLLGFAPLPSIFHRAPGLESAVEEPATRDDQNVACSLDLSLPGTMSDIVSNALYREMGVKESEVHAYLNRTRSQFPTGDALLAAAAKNFELSEEALTVAVEKYRHCNCSHAPLVAGQIVAREDSKVRPPVSVEATQFAKDVTLHVVLHELAHALVREFDLPVLANEETLADAFATHYLTTYLPDRAFDVIRARTRSLMQEASEVPRTEWTVSGEHNSDARRAFQIAAVAVAADPAKYRSIATEVGMSEDDIRSAADYGTEIHRSWRRLLKNYRMPEGMRSSEARVRRDESSEFLDNLCQGGLADELTEAIKSFDWHSTVTIHFAESGGGASWSRSKRTITVNSEYVQRFVAQGKSLER
;
A
#
# COMPACT_ATOMS: atom_id res chain seq x y z
N MET A 1 31.12 -31.50 -55.63
CA MET A 1 32.34 -30.72 -55.95
C MET A 1 32.32 -29.42 -55.17
N PRO A 2 33.45 -29.00 -54.59
CA PRO A 2 33.50 -28.19 -53.37
C PRO A 2 34.23 -26.85 -53.57
N LYS A 3 34.15 -25.95 -52.58
CA LYS A 3 35.30 -25.19 -52.02
C LYS A 3 34.95 -24.90 -50.54
N THR A 4 35.53 -25.55 -49.52
CA THR A 4 36.87 -25.30 -48.91
C THR A 4 37.12 -23.81 -48.69
N THR A 5 37.37 -23.32 -47.47
CA THR A 5 38.66 -23.55 -46.77
C THR A 5 38.56 -23.53 -45.23
N ASN A 6 39.21 -24.53 -44.64
CA ASN A 6 39.85 -24.53 -43.32
C ASN A 6 41.02 -23.51 -43.25
N SER A 7 41.35 -23.02 -42.05
CA SER A 7 42.66 -23.15 -41.39
C SER A 7 42.61 -22.42 -40.04
N LYS A 8 42.64 -23.07 -38.87
CA LYS A 8 43.78 -23.68 -38.15
C LYS A 8 44.87 -22.71 -37.67
N CYS A 9 44.99 -22.69 -36.33
CA CYS A 9 46.19 -22.97 -35.53
C CYS A 9 47.18 -21.87 -35.12
N ALA A 10 47.57 -22.04 -33.84
CA ALA A 10 48.84 -21.71 -33.16
C ALA A 10 49.01 -20.24 -32.73
N ALA A 11 49.02 -19.89 -31.44
CA ALA A 11 49.81 -20.34 -30.27
C ALA A 11 51.09 -19.51 -30.03
N VAL A 12 51.36 -19.36 -28.73
CA VAL A 12 52.63 -19.16 -28.04
C VAL A 12 53.10 -17.72 -27.73
N LEU A 13 53.52 -17.58 -26.45
CA LEU A 13 54.39 -16.59 -25.78
C LEU A 13 53.69 -15.32 -25.29
N GLY A 14 53.79 -14.91 -24.02
CA GLY A 14 54.72 -15.27 -22.95
C GLY A 14 55.22 -13.99 -22.28
N LEU A 15 55.34 -14.02 -20.94
CA LEU A 15 55.94 -13.00 -20.05
C LEU A 15 55.18 -11.66 -19.96
N THR A 16 54.93 -11.06 -18.80
CA THR A 16 55.90 -10.86 -17.71
C THR A 16 55.14 -10.56 -16.39
N LEU A 17 55.53 -11.24 -15.32
CA LEU A 17 55.22 -10.84 -13.95
C LEU A 17 55.95 -9.53 -13.63
N LEU A 18 55.24 -8.54 -13.10
CA LEU A 18 55.81 -7.51 -12.25
C LEU A 18 55.06 -7.51 -10.93
N GLY A 19 55.73 -8.05 -9.91
CA GLY A 19 55.31 -7.94 -8.52
C GLY A 19 55.47 -6.50 -8.03
N PHE A 20 54.46 -6.02 -7.32
CA PHE A 20 54.60 -4.89 -6.41
C PHE A 20 54.55 -5.42 -4.97
N ALA A 21 55.60 -5.09 -4.24
CA ALA A 21 55.86 -5.48 -2.86
C ALA A 21 54.85 -4.85 -1.87
N PRO A 22 54.63 -5.47 -0.70
CA PRO A 22 53.71 -4.98 0.31
C PRO A 22 54.30 -3.77 1.05
N LEU A 23 53.45 -2.77 1.29
CA LEU A 23 53.77 -1.60 2.12
C LEU A 23 54.02 -2.01 3.58
N PRO A 24 54.99 -1.38 4.28
CA PRO A 24 55.33 -1.73 5.64
C PRO A 24 54.29 -1.24 6.65
N SER A 25 53.84 -2.15 7.52
CA SER A 25 53.08 -1.85 8.74
C SER A 25 53.93 -1.01 9.69
N ILE A 26 53.58 0.27 9.85
CA ILE A 26 54.08 1.10 10.93
C ILE A 26 53.15 0.92 12.12
N PHE A 27 53.60 0.08 13.07
CA PHE A 27 53.07 0.07 14.43
C PHE A 27 53.53 1.34 15.14
N HIS A 28 52.59 2.20 15.54
CA HIS A 28 52.78 3.18 16.60
C HIS A 28 51.87 2.83 17.76
N ARG A 29 52.52 2.47 18.88
CA ARG A 29 51.92 2.16 20.18
C ARG A 29 51.71 3.50 20.90
N ALA A 30 50.47 3.97 20.97
CA ALA A 30 50.08 5.07 21.86
C ALA A 30 49.69 4.50 23.24
N PRO A 31 49.99 5.19 24.36
CA PRO A 31 49.71 4.72 25.70
C PRO A 31 48.28 5.06 26.15
N GLY A 32 47.65 4.09 26.84
CA GLY A 32 46.67 4.24 27.92
C GLY A 32 45.53 5.26 27.77
N LEU A 33 44.36 4.79 27.33
CA LEU A 33 43.07 5.23 27.85
C LEU A 33 42.22 3.98 28.14
N GLU A 34 42.11 3.62 29.42
CA GLU A 34 41.02 2.77 29.89
C GLU A 34 39.70 3.52 29.67
N SER A 35 38.90 3.04 28.73
CA SER A 35 37.48 3.41 28.65
C SER A 35 36.68 2.16 28.99
N ALA A 36 35.89 2.28 30.05
CA ALA A 36 35.00 1.25 30.54
C ALA A 36 34.07 0.78 29.42
N VAL A 37 33.99 -0.53 29.24
CA VAL A 37 32.95 -1.16 28.44
C VAL A 37 31.68 -1.11 29.28
N GLU A 38 30.86 -0.08 29.07
CA GLU A 38 29.45 -0.09 29.46
C GLU A 38 28.68 -0.97 28.48
N GLU A 39 28.01 -1.98 29.01
CA GLU A 39 26.98 -2.74 28.29
C GLU A 39 25.95 -1.77 27.70
N PRO A 40 25.43 -1.98 26.47
CA PRO A 40 24.39 -1.12 25.95
C PRO A 40 23.13 -1.30 26.80
N ALA A 41 22.81 -0.26 27.57
CA ALA A 41 21.56 -0.11 28.27
C ALA A 41 20.39 -0.41 27.33
N THR A 42 19.49 -1.27 27.79
CA THR A 42 18.17 -1.48 27.21
C THR A 42 17.53 -0.14 26.90
N ARG A 43 17.23 0.15 25.63
CA ARG A 43 16.52 1.38 25.26
C ARG A 43 15.13 1.34 25.87
N ASP A 44 15.00 2.19 26.88
CA ASP A 44 13.80 2.56 27.61
C ASP A 44 12.67 2.97 26.65
N ASP A 45 11.47 2.55 27.03
CA ASP A 45 10.21 2.69 26.31
C ASP A 45 9.78 4.17 26.31
N GLN A 46 10.33 4.97 25.37
CA GLN A 46 9.96 6.38 25.26
C GLN A 46 8.63 6.53 24.53
N ASN A 47 7.59 6.67 25.35
CA ASN A 47 6.31 7.31 25.11
C ASN A 47 6.41 8.44 24.06
N VAL A 48 6.13 8.15 22.79
CA VAL A 48 6.11 9.16 21.71
C VAL A 48 4.86 10.02 21.90
N ALA A 49 5.02 11.19 22.52
CA ALA A 49 3.95 12.15 22.68
C ALA A 49 3.42 12.60 21.31
N CYS A 50 2.09 12.60 21.14
CA CYS A 50 1.43 13.11 19.95
C CYS A 50 1.80 14.59 19.75
N SER A 51 2.33 14.94 18.58
CA SER A 51 2.69 16.32 18.22
C SER A 51 1.53 17.11 17.61
N LEU A 52 0.29 16.61 17.67
CA LEU A 52 -0.86 17.34 17.16
C LEU A 52 -1.20 18.51 18.07
N ASP A 53 -1.27 19.68 17.45
CA ASP A 53 -1.71 20.90 18.10
C ASP A 53 -3.10 21.29 17.56
N LEU A 54 -4.13 21.02 18.37
CA LEU A 54 -5.51 21.39 18.06
C LEU A 54 -5.76 22.89 18.17
N SER A 55 -4.84 23.68 18.73
CA SER A 55 -4.96 25.14 18.70
C SER A 55 -4.79 25.71 17.29
N LEU A 56 -4.21 24.95 16.36
CA LEU A 56 -4.04 25.34 14.96
C LEU A 56 -5.33 25.06 14.15
N PRO A 57 -5.89 26.06 13.44
CA PRO A 57 -7.10 25.90 12.63
C PRO A 57 -7.02 24.80 11.56
N GLY A 58 -5.84 24.63 10.95
CA GLY A 58 -5.63 23.60 9.93
C GLY A 58 -5.79 22.20 10.52
N THR A 59 -5.06 21.92 11.61
CA THR A 59 -5.16 20.65 12.34
C THR A 59 -6.57 20.40 12.86
N MET A 60 -7.21 21.41 13.45
CA MET A 60 -8.57 21.30 13.96
C MET A 60 -9.57 21.00 12.85
N SER A 61 -9.43 21.65 11.67
CA SER A 61 -10.32 21.43 10.53
C SER A 61 -10.35 19.96 10.09
N ASP A 62 -9.19 19.29 10.09
CA ASP A 62 -9.11 17.88 9.68
C ASP A 62 -9.82 16.95 10.68
N ILE A 63 -9.68 17.23 11.98
CA ILE A 63 -10.29 16.43 13.05
C ILE A 63 -11.79 16.71 13.18
N VAL A 64 -12.19 17.98 13.12
CA VAL A 64 -13.61 18.40 13.10
C VAL A 64 -14.33 17.80 11.92
N SER A 65 -13.69 17.70 10.74
CA SER A 65 -14.28 17.04 9.58
C SER A 65 -14.70 15.60 9.94
N ASN A 66 -13.76 14.80 10.45
CA ASN A 66 -14.03 13.42 10.84
C ASN A 66 -15.10 13.31 11.94
N ALA A 67 -15.09 14.19 12.93
CA ALA A 67 -16.11 14.22 13.98
C ALA A 67 -17.52 14.50 13.41
N LEU A 68 -17.64 15.45 12.50
CA LEU A 68 -18.93 15.89 11.95
C LEU A 68 -19.59 14.81 11.08
N TYR A 69 -18.86 14.20 10.14
CA TYR A 69 -19.49 13.23 9.25
C TYR A 69 -19.52 11.80 9.80
N ARG A 70 -18.55 11.37 10.62
CA ARG A 70 -18.50 9.99 11.14
C ARG A 70 -19.31 9.77 12.40
N GLU A 71 -19.49 10.80 13.24
CA GLU A 71 -20.21 10.67 14.52
C GLU A 71 -21.47 11.52 14.60
N MET A 72 -21.43 12.76 14.12
CA MET A 72 -22.57 13.68 14.21
C MET A 72 -23.54 13.55 13.02
N GLY A 73 -23.25 12.68 12.05
CA GLY A 73 -24.13 12.38 10.92
C GLY A 73 -24.33 13.55 9.95
N VAL A 74 -23.46 14.55 9.97
CA VAL A 74 -23.49 15.68 9.02
C VAL A 74 -23.01 15.17 7.67
N LYS A 75 -23.71 15.54 6.58
CA LYS A 75 -23.32 15.11 5.24
C LYS A 75 -21.92 15.62 4.90
N GLU A 76 -21.07 14.73 4.41
CA GLU A 76 -19.67 15.02 4.07
C GLU A 76 -19.53 16.22 3.11
N SER A 77 -20.44 16.36 2.15
CA SER A 77 -20.47 17.49 1.22
C SER A 77 -20.72 18.84 1.92
N GLU A 78 -21.56 18.86 2.96
CA GLU A 78 -21.86 20.06 3.75
C GLU A 78 -20.69 20.41 4.68
N VAL A 79 -20.05 19.40 5.27
CA VAL A 79 -18.82 19.54 6.07
C VAL A 79 -17.69 20.15 5.24
N HIS A 80 -17.41 19.57 4.06
CA HIS A 80 -16.36 20.07 3.17
C HIS A 80 -16.66 21.47 2.63
N ALA A 81 -17.90 21.74 2.22
CA ALA A 81 -18.29 23.07 1.72
C ALA A 81 -18.17 24.16 2.80
N TYR A 82 -18.45 23.82 4.06
CA TYR A 82 -18.23 24.72 5.19
C TYR A 82 -16.73 24.93 5.45
N LEU A 83 -15.99 23.86 5.77
CA LEU A 83 -14.58 23.94 6.21
C LEU A 83 -13.64 24.53 5.15
N ASN A 84 -13.86 24.26 3.86
CA ASN A 84 -13.06 24.85 2.78
C ASN A 84 -13.18 26.38 2.72
N ARG A 85 -14.32 26.93 3.12
CA ARG A 85 -14.54 28.38 3.15
C ARG A 85 -14.04 29.01 4.43
N THR A 86 -14.14 28.31 5.56
CA THR A 86 -14.00 28.91 6.89
C THR A 86 -12.68 28.62 7.59
N ARG A 87 -11.92 27.58 7.21
CA ARG A 87 -10.70 27.18 7.92
C ARG A 87 -9.61 28.26 8.02
N SER A 88 -9.56 29.19 7.06
CA SER A 88 -8.61 30.32 7.04
C SER A 88 -9.15 31.58 7.72
N GLN A 89 -10.40 31.57 8.18
CA GLN A 89 -11.07 32.74 8.75
C GLN A 89 -10.95 32.81 10.28
N PHE A 90 -10.58 31.70 10.93
CA PHE A 90 -10.48 31.61 12.38
C PHE A 90 -9.01 31.63 12.83
N PRO A 91 -8.67 32.42 13.87
CA PRO A 91 -7.29 32.54 14.36
C PRO A 91 -6.83 31.34 15.19
N THR A 92 -7.76 30.53 15.73
CA THR A 92 -7.48 29.35 16.55
C THR A 92 -8.40 28.19 16.17
N GLY A 93 -7.98 26.96 16.48
CA GLY A 93 -8.79 25.76 16.34
C GLY A 93 -10.07 25.81 17.18
N ASP A 94 -10.00 26.28 18.42
CA ASP A 94 -11.19 26.43 19.27
C ASP A 94 -12.24 27.36 18.64
N ALA A 95 -11.82 28.46 18.02
CA ALA A 95 -12.73 29.35 17.31
C ALA A 95 -13.37 28.69 16.08
N LEU A 96 -12.62 27.82 15.39
CA LEU A 96 -13.13 27.02 14.28
C LEU A 96 -14.13 25.96 14.76
N LEU A 97 -13.86 25.30 15.88
CA LEU A 97 -14.74 24.30 16.48
C LEU A 97 -16.06 24.93 16.92
N ALA A 98 -16.01 26.03 17.67
CA ALA A 98 -17.20 26.76 18.11
C ALA A 98 -18.04 27.26 16.92
N ALA A 99 -17.39 27.74 15.87
CA ALA A 99 -18.08 28.16 14.66
C ALA A 99 -18.71 26.98 13.90
N ALA A 100 -18.06 25.82 13.88
CA ALA A 100 -18.59 24.61 13.27
C ALA A 100 -19.81 24.09 14.05
N ALA A 101 -19.73 24.02 15.38
CA ALA A 101 -20.84 23.63 16.24
C ALA A 101 -22.06 24.53 15.98
N LYS A 102 -21.85 25.85 15.93
CA LYS A 102 -22.90 26.81 15.62
C LYS A 102 -23.49 26.65 14.21
N ASN A 103 -22.64 26.40 13.20
CA ASN A 103 -23.10 26.27 11.81
C ASN A 103 -23.99 25.02 11.61
N PHE A 104 -23.66 23.93 12.29
CA PHE A 104 -24.39 22.66 12.16
C PHE A 104 -25.44 22.46 13.27
N GLU A 105 -25.72 23.49 14.06
CA GLU A 105 -26.70 23.46 15.16
C GLU A 105 -26.42 22.32 16.18
N LEU A 106 -25.13 22.06 16.44
CA LEU A 106 -24.64 21.05 17.37
C LEU A 106 -24.24 21.69 18.71
N SER A 107 -24.26 20.91 19.78
CA SER A 107 -23.63 21.30 21.04
C SER A 107 -22.12 21.39 20.85
N GLU A 108 -21.53 22.51 21.27
CA GLU A 108 -20.08 22.73 21.24
C GLU A 108 -19.36 21.70 22.12
N GLU A 109 -19.96 21.34 23.25
CA GLU A 109 -19.46 20.30 24.15
C GLU A 109 -19.48 18.92 23.47
N ALA A 110 -20.57 18.57 22.78
CA ALA A 110 -20.67 17.31 22.06
C ALA A 110 -19.65 17.22 20.91
N LEU A 111 -19.46 18.31 20.16
CA LEU A 111 -18.46 18.38 19.10
C LEU A 111 -17.04 18.33 19.65
N THR A 112 -16.77 18.97 20.80
CA THR A 112 -15.48 18.89 21.49
C THR A 112 -15.16 17.46 21.90
N VAL A 113 -16.10 16.74 22.51
CA VAL A 113 -15.94 15.33 22.88
C VAL A 113 -15.65 14.46 21.65
N ALA A 114 -16.34 14.71 20.54
CA ALA A 114 -16.09 13.98 19.30
C ALA A 114 -14.71 14.30 18.71
N VAL A 115 -14.31 15.57 18.66
CA VAL A 115 -12.97 15.99 18.20
C VAL A 115 -11.87 15.31 19.02
N GLU A 116 -12.02 15.21 20.33
CA GLU A 116 -11.08 14.48 21.19
C GLU A 116 -11.00 12.99 20.85
N LYS A 117 -12.15 12.35 20.60
CA LYS A 117 -12.21 10.95 20.19
C LYS A 117 -11.56 10.70 18.82
N TYR A 118 -11.67 11.65 17.91
CA TYR A 118 -11.00 11.61 16.60
C TYR A 118 -9.61 12.23 16.62
N ARG A 119 -9.09 12.73 17.75
CA ARG A 119 -7.81 13.44 17.82
C ARG A 119 -6.68 12.67 17.16
N HIS A 120 -6.67 11.33 17.27
CA HIS A 120 -5.63 10.48 16.71
C HIS A 120 -6.04 9.70 15.46
N CYS A 121 -7.18 10.01 14.84
CA CYS A 121 -7.65 9.30 13.64
C CYS A 121 -6.71 9.46 12.42
N ASN A 122 -5.87 10.50 12.43
CA ASN A 122 -4.88 10.78 11.38
C ASN A 122 -3.42 10.63 11.90
N CYS A 123 -3.21 10.08 13.10
CA CYS A 123 -1.89 9.92 13.71
C CYS A 123 -1.26 8.55 13.40
N SER A 124 0.08 8.52 13.29
CA SER A 124 0.84 7.29 13.02
C SER A 124 1.44 6.62 14.27
N HIS A 125 0.97 6.96 15.47
CA HIS A 125 1.43 6.40 16.75
C HIS A 125 0.31 5.61 17.43
N ALA A 126 0.65 4.65 18.29
CA ALA A 126 -0.32 3.91 19.09
C ALA A 126 -1.18 4.88 19.94
N PRO A 127 -2.44 4.55 20.26
CA PRO A 127 -3.29 5.44 21.05
C PRO A 127 -2.66 5.71 22.41
N LEU A 128 -2.40 6.97 22.72
CA LEU A 128 -2.00 7.36 24.07
C LEU A 128 -3.21 7.15 24.99
N VAL A 129 -3.09 6.26 25.95
CA VAL A 129 -4.12 6.06 26.98
C VAL A 129 -4.15 7.29 27.88
N ALA A 130 -5.05 8.23 27.59
CA ALA A 130 -5.41 9.29 28.52
C ALA A 130 -6.62 8.82 29.35
N GLY A 131 -6.40 8.65 30.65
CA GLY A 131 -7.36 8.04 31.57
C GLY A 131 -8.60 8.88 31.88
N GLN A 132 -9.71 8.14 32.10
CA GLN A 132 -10.94 8.42 32.89
C GLN A 132 -11.62 9.78 32.68
N ILE A 133 -12.89 9.88 32.27
CA ILE A 133 -14.16 9.54 32.95
C ILE A 133 -15.21 9.47 31.80
N VAL A 134 -16.13 8.51 31.63
CA VAL A 134 -17.28 8.12 32.46
C VAL A 134 -17.71 6.70 32.05
N ALA A 135 -18.28 5.96 33.00
CA ALA A 135 -18.81 4.61 32.84
C ALA A 135 -19.69 4.43 31.58
N ARG A 136 -19.39 3.39 30.81
CA ARG A 136 -20.39 2.68 30.02
C ARG A 136 -20.40 1.23 30.47
N GLU A 137 -21.49 0.87 31.13
CA GLU A 137 -21.97 -0.50 31.28
C GLU A 137 -21.97 -1.21 29.93
N ASP A 138 -21.56 -2.47 29.96
CA ASP A 138 -21.90 -3.52 29.00
C ASP A 138 -21.81 -3.17 27.51
N SER A 139 -20.59 -2.98 27.01
CA SER A 139 -20.27 -3.44 25.67
C SER A 139 -19.32 -4.61 25.81
N LYS A 140 -19.89 -5.81 25.70
CA LYS A 140 -19.17 -7.08 25.57
C LYS A 140 -17.95 -6.85 24.68
N VAL A 141 -16.76 -7.05 25.24
CA VAL A 141 -15.58 -7.39 24.46
C VAL A 141 -16.01 -8.56 23.58
N ARG A 142 -16.30 -8.28 22.31
CA ARG A 142 -16.39 -9.35 21.33
C ARG A 142 -14.96 -9.89 21.29
N PRO A 143 -14.72 -11.16 21.63
CA PRO A 143 -13.40 -11.73 21.43
C PRO A 143 -13.01 -11.52 19.95
N PRO A 144 -11.72 -11.38 19.61
CA PRO A 144 -11.32 -11.42 18.22
C PRO A 144 -11.89 -12.72 17.68
N VAL A 145 -12.82 -12.63 16.75
CA VAL A 145 -13.19 -13.80 15.97
C VAL A 145 -11.90 -14.09 15.22
N SER A 146 -11.21 -15.18 15.56
CA SER A 146 -10.10 -15.67 14.74
C SER A 146 -10.70 -16.09 13.40
N VAL A 147 -10.77 -15.12 12.50
CA VAL A 147 -11.24 -15.33 11.14
C VAL A 147 -10.01 -15.76 10.37
N GLU A 148 -9.85 -17.06 10.12
CA GLU A 148 -8.83 -17.53 9.19
C GLU A 148 -8.92 -16.76 7.87
N ALA A 149 -7.77 -16.33 7.35
CA ALA A 149 -7.66 -15.64 6.08
C ALA A 149 -8.05 -16.60 4.94
N THR A 150 -9.15 -16.29 4.28
CA THR A 150 -9.63 -17.07 3.14
C THR A 150 -8.72 -16.87 1.93
N GLN A 151 -8.76 -17.81 0.99
CA GLN A 151 -8.01 -17.67 -0.28
C GLN A 151 -8.43 -16.40 -1.03
N PHE A 152 -9.73 -16.07 -1.04
CA PHE A 152 -10.23 -14.82 -1.60
C PHE A 152 -9.56 -13.59 -0.97
N ALA A 153 -9.46 -13.54 0.36
CA ALA A 153 -8.80 -12.41 1.03
C ALA A 153 -7.31 -12.33 0.67
N LYS A 154 -6.61 -13.48 0.62
CA LYS A 154 -5.20 -13.55 0.20
C LYS A 154 -5.01 -13.02 -1.23
N ASP A 155 -5.89 -13.43 -2.14
CA ASP A 155 -5.86 -13.01 -3.54
C ASP A 155 -6.13 -11.51 -3.69
N VAL A 156 -7.15 -10.97 -3.01
CA VAL A 156 -7.40 -9.52 -3.00
C VAL A 156 -6.21 -8.76 -2.41
N THR A 157 -5.66 -9.22 -1.29
CA THR A 157 -4.48 -8.62 -0.64
C THR A 157 -3.27 -8.63 -1.54
N LEU A 158 -3.00 -9.71 -2.30
CA LEU A 158 -1.91 -9.76 -3.26
C LEU A 158 -2.03 -8.64 -4.30
N HIS A 159 -3.21 -8.45 -4.90
CA HIS A 159 -3.41 -7.35 -5.85
C HIS A 159 -3.24 -5.98 -5.18
N VAL A 160 -3.80 -5.77 -3.99
CA VAL A 160 -3.67 -4.50 -3.25
C VAL A 160 -2.20 -4.19 -2.97
N VAL A 161 -1.41 -5.15 -2.51
CA VAL A 161 0.02 -4.89 -2.23
C VAL A 161 0.80 -4.61 -3.53
N LEU A 162 0.47 -5.28 -4.64
CA LEU A 162 1.06 -4.94 -5.94
C LEU A 162 0.66 -3.54 -6.40
N HIS A 163 -0.56 -3.09 -6.10
CA HIS A 163 -0.98 -1.71 -6.34
C HIS A 163 -0.12 -0.73 -5.52
N GLU A 164 0.05 -0.96 -4.22
CA GLU A 164 0.92 -0.13 -3.38
C GLU A 164 2.40 -0.17 -3.81
N LEU A 165 2.83 -1.30 -4.35
CA LEU A 165 4.16 -1.45 -4.93
C LEU A 165 4.37 -0.54 -6.15
N ALA A 166 3.31 -0.26 -6.92
CA ALA A 166 3.38 0.71 -8.01
C ALA A 166 3.72 2.11 -7.48
N HIS A 167 3.07 2.55 -6.40
CA HIS A 167 3.39 3.82 -5.75
C HIS A 167 4.83 3.84 -5.24
N ALA A 168 5.32 2.74 -4.65
CA ALA A 168 6.72 2.63 -4.24
C ALA A 168 7.68 2.78 -5.42
N LEU A 169 7.42 2.09 -6.54
CA LEU A 169 8.24 2.19 -7.76
C LEU A 169 8.26 3.61 -8.33
N VAL A 170 7.11 4.27 -8.41
CA VAL A 170 7.00 5.66 -8.87
C VAL A 170 7.91 6.57 -8.05
N ARG A 171 7.90 6.42 -6.72
CA ARG A 171 8.60 7.35 -5.82
C ARG A 171 10.08 7.05 -5.65
N GLU A 172 10.49 5.78 -5.64
CA GLU A 172 11.91 5.41 -5.48
C GLU A 172 12.68 5.51 -6.82
N PHE A 173 12.03 5.27 -7.96
CA PHE A 173 12.69 5.34 -9.27
C PHE A 173 12.36 6.59 -10.09
N ASP A 174 11.61 7.53 -9.50
CA ASP A 174 11.17 8.79 -10.13
C ASP A 174 10.48 8.54 -11.49
N LEU A 175 9.57 7.56 -11.51
CA LEU A 175 8.88 7.19 -12.74
C LEU A 175 7.88 8.27 -13.13
N PRO A 176 7.73 8.59 -14.42
CA PRO A 176 6.80 9.62 -14.87
C PRO A 176 5.35 9.21 -14.62
N VAL A 177 4.57 10.12 -14.03
CA VAL A 177 3.12 9.99 -13.83
C VAL A 177 2.42 10.93 -14.81
N LEU A 178 1.90 10.38 -15.91
CA LEU A 178 1.29 11.16 -17.01
C LEU A 178 -0.23 11.15 -16.99
N ALA A 179 -0.84 10.48 -16.01
CA ALA A 179 -2.28 10.31 -15.86
C ALA A 179 -2.61 10.08 -14.38
N ASN A 180 -3.85 9.67 -14.11
CA ASN A 180 -4.32 9.28 -12.78
C ASN A 180 -3.43 8.16 -12.18
N GLU A 181 -2.80 8.43 -11.03
CA GLU A 181 -1.80 7.53 -10.42
C GLU A 181 -2.43 6.22 -9.93
N GLU A 182 -3.64 6.26 -9.39
CA GLU A 182 -4.41 5.08 -8.93
C GLU A 182 -4.73 4.12 -10.08
N THR A 183 -5.12 4.66 -11.23
CA THR A 183 -5.35 3.88 -12.46
C THR A 183 -4.05 3.26 -12.95
N LEU A 184 -2.94 4.00 -12.84
CA LEU A 184 -1.60 3.50 -13.17
C LEU A 184 -1.20 2.36 -12.21
N ALA A 185 -1.50 2.47 -10.92
CA ALA A 185 -1.21 1.45 -9.92
C ALA A 185 -2.03 0.16 -10.11
N ASP A 186 -3.33 0.26 -10.40
CA ASP A 186 -4.15 -0.90 -10.77
C ASP A 186 -3.66 -1.56 -12.07
N ALA A 187 -3.25 -0.76 -13.06
CA ALA A 187 -2.67 -1.26 -14.31
C ALA A 187 -1.32 -1.95 -14.07
N PHE A 188 -0.47 -1.42 -13.19
CA PHE A 188 0.77 -2.08 -12.78
C PHE A 188 0.50 -3.43 -12.13
N ALA A 189 -0.40 -3.49 -11.14
CA ALA A 189 -0.72 -4.72 -10.43
C ALA A 189 -1.19 -5.82 -11.39
N THR A 190 -2.11 -5.45 -12.30
CA THR A 190 -2.61 -6.36 -13.35
C THR A 190 -1.51 -6.78 -14.32
N HIS A 191 -0.67 -5.84 -14.76
CA HIS A 191 0.49 -6.13 -15.61
C HIS A 191 1.46 -7.09 -14.93
N TYR A 192 1.75 -6.87 -13.65
CA TYR A 192 2.67 -7.69 -12.88
C TYR A 192 2.15 -9.13 -12.79
N LEU A 193 0.88 -9.29 -12.42
CA LEU A 193 0.24 -10.60 -12.32
C LEU A 193 0.29 -11.35 -13.65
N THR A 194 -0.19 -10.73 -14.72
CA THR A 194 -0.24 -11.36 -16.05
C THR A 194 1.14 -11.70 -16.64
N THR A 195 2.19 -10.96 -16.26
CA THR A 195 3.54 -11.11 -16.83
C THR A 195 4.45 -11.99 -15.97
N TYR A 196 4.39 -11.86 -14.65
CA TYR A 196 5.34 -12.47 -13.72
C TYR A 196 4.73 -13.52 -12.78
N LEU A 197 3.39 -13.55 -12.64
CA LEU A 197 2.66 -14.55 -11.86
C LEU A 197 1.47 -15.13 -12.67
N PRO A 198 1.68 -15.60 -13.93
CA PRO A 198 0.59 -15.93 -14.85
C PRO A 198 -0.33 -17.05 -14.33
N ASP A 199 0.19 -17.96 -13.50
CA ASP A 199 -0.56 -19.07 -12.90
C ASP A 199 -1.55 -18.59 -11.83
N ARG A 200 -1.22 -17.48 -11.14
CA ARG A 200 -2.06 -16.86 -10.12
C ARG A 200 -2.96 -15.76 -10.67
N ALA A 201 -2.58 -15.19 -11.81
CA ALA A 201 -3.18 -13.97 -12.33
C ALA A 201 -4.70 -14.05 -12.49
N PHE A 202 -5.24 -15.18 -12.96
CA PHE A 202 -6.69 -15.32 -13.15
C PHE A 202 -7.46 -15.20 -11.84
N ASP A 203 -7.09 -15.98 -10.83
CA ASP A 203 -7.79 -16.01 -9.54
C ASP A 203 -7.66 -14.68 -8.80
N VAL A 204 -6.46 -14.11 -8.80
CA VAL A 204 -6.17 -12.82 -8.16
C VAL A 204 -6.94 -11.67 -8.80
N ILE A 205 -6.92 -11.58 -10.13
CA ILE A 205 -7.65 -10.54 -10.86
C ILE A 205 -9.15 -10.70 -10.64
N ARG A 206 -9.68 -11.92 -10.72
CA ARG A 206 -11.12 -12.19 -10.51
C ARG A 206 -11.56 -11.85 -9.10
N ALA A 207 -10.76 -12.22 -8.09
CA ALA A 207 -11.04 -11.89 -6.69
C ALA A 207 -11.08 -10.37 -6.49
N ARG A 208 -10.08 -9.64 -7.02
CA ARG A 208 -10.04 -8.18 -6.91
C ARG A 208 -11.21 -7.50 -7.61
N THR A 209 -11.54 -7.89 -8.84
CA THR A 209 -12.67 -7.29 -9.56
C THR A 209 -13.99 -7.56 -8.85
N ARG A 210 -14.18 -8.75 -8.27
CA ARG A 210 -15.39 -9.07 -7.48
C ARG A 210 -15.48 -8.26 -6.18
N SER A 211 -14.36 -8.11 -5.47
CA SER A 211 -14.28 -7.26 -4.27
C SER A 211 -14.71 -5.82 -4.60
N LEU A 212 -14.16 -5.24 -5.67
CA LEU A 212 -14.52 -3.89 -6.14
C LEU A 212 -15.97 -3.79 -6.60
N MET A 213 -16.51 -4.79 -7.31
CA MET A 213 -17.90 -4.79 -7.74
C MET A 213 -18.88 -4.91 -6.57
N GLN A 214 -18.50 -5.62 -5.51
CA GLN A 214 -19.27 -5.65 -4.27
C GLN A 214 -19.26 -4.27 -3.60
N GLU A 215 -18.10 -3.63 -3.44
CA GLU A 215 -17.98 -2.26 -2.90
C GLU A 215 -18.80 -1.26 -3.72
N ALA A 216 -18.76 -1.36 -5.04
CA ALA A 216 -19.55 -0.52 -5.94
C ALA A 216 -21.08 -0.71 -5.79
N SER A 217 -21.53 -1.85 -5.27
CA SER A 217 -22.95 -2.15 -5.03
C SER A 217 -23.45 -1.63 -3.69
N GLU A 218 -22.54 -1.29 -2.76
CA GLU A 218 -22.85 -0.70 -1.46
C GLU A 218 -23.21 0.79 -1.58
N VAL A 219 -22.80 1.44 -2.68
CA VAL A 219 -23.05 2.85 -2.97
C VAL A 219 -23.92 3.01 -4.22
N PRO A 220 -25.06 3.73 -4.16
CA PRO A 220 -25.86 4.02 -5.34
C PRO A 220 -25.03 4.69 -6.44
N ARG A 221 -25.29 4.36 -7.72
CA ARG A 221 -24.53 4.93 -8.85
C ARG A 221 -24.56 6.46 -8.92
N THR A 222 -25.64 7.08 -8.43
CA THR A 222 -25.79 8.53 -8.32
C THR A 222 -24.86 9.17 -7.29
N GLU A 223 -24.32 8.37 -6.38
CA GLU A 223 -23.44 8.77 -5.28
C GLU A 223 -22.00 8.28 -5.51
N TRP A 224 -21.70 7.70 -6.67
CA TRP A 224 -20.33 7.31 -7.00
C TRP A 224 -19.42 8.52 -6.97
N THR A 225 -18.37 8.41 -6.16
CA THR A 225 -17.38 9.46 -5.99
C THR A 225 -16.67 9.73 -7.33
N VAL A 226 -16.84 10.97 -7.81
CA VAL A 226 -16.11 11.51 -8.99
C VAL A 226 -15.05 12.55 -8.58
N SER A 227 -14.87 12.75 -7.27
CA SER A 227 -13.90 13.65 -6.66
C SER A 227 -12.78 12.85 -5.99
N GLY A 228 -11.55 13.36 -6.05
CA GLY A 228 -10.37 12.68 -5.52
C GLY A 228 -9.63 11.86 -6.59
N GLU A 229 -8.58 11.15 -6.17
CA GLU A 229 -7.69 10.44 -7.07
C GLU A 229 -8.20 9.05 -7.47
N HIS A 230 -9.16 8.47 -6.75
CA HIS A 230 -9.73 7.17 -7.11
C HIS A 230 -10.93 7.31 -8.05
N ASN A 231 -10.98 6.46 -9.09
CA ASN A 231 -12.21 6.21 -9.83
C ASN A 231 -13.20 5.43 -8.95
N SER A 232 -14.49 5.42 -9.31
CA SER A 232 -15.46 4.52 -8.67
C SER A 232 -15.01 3.06 -8.75
N ASP A 233 -15.36 2.24 -7.75
CA ASP A 233 -14.87 0.86 -7.68
C ASP A 233 -15.29 0.01 -8.88
N ALA A 234 -16.50 0.23 -9.41
CA ALA A 234 -16.94 -0.41 -10.66
C ALA A 234 -16.07 0.00 -11.85
N ARG A 235 -15.64 1.28 -11.92
CA ARG A 235 -14.75 1.75 -12.99
C ARG A 235 -13.36 1.15 -12.86
N ARG A 236 -12.84 1.02 -11.62
CA ARG A 236 -11.58 0.34 -11.34
C ARG A 236 -11.63 -1.13 -11.77
N ALA A 237 -12.69 -1.85 -11.38
CA ALA A 237 -12.90 -3.25 -11.76
C ALA A 237 -12.92 -3.43 -13.29
N PHE A 238 -13.63 -2.55 -13.99
CA PHE A 238 -13.68 -2.54 -15.46
C PHE A 238 -12.27 -2.33 -16.07
N GLN A 239 -11.49 -1.38 -15.54
CA GLN A 239 -10.14 -1.08 -16.05
C GLN A 239 -9.18 -2.25 -15.81
N ILE A 240 -9.21 -2.86 -14.63
CA ILE A 240 -8.43 -4.06 -14.30
C ILE A 240 -8.76 -5.20 -15.28
N ALA A 241 -10.05 -5.48 -15.49
CA ALA A 241 -10.48 -6.52 -16.44
C ALA A 241 -10.03 -6.21 -17.88
N ALA A 242 -10.11 -4.95 -18.31
CA ALA A 242 -9.67 -4.54 -19.63
C ALA A 242 -8.15 -4.72 -19.83
N VAL A 243 -7.33 -4.35 -18.85
CA VAL A 243 -5.88 -4.60 -18.88
C VAL A 243 -5.60 -6.11 -18.92
N ALA A 244 -6.31 -6.92 -18.12
CA ALA A 244 -6.16 -8.37 -18.14
C ALA A 244 -6.50 -8.98 -19.51
N VAL A 245 -7.63 -8.58 -20.11
CA VAL A 245 -8.04 -8.98 -21.47
C VAL A 245 -6.97 -8.65 -22.50
N ALA A 246 -6.26 -7.53 -22.36
CA ALA A 246 -5.19 -7.18 -23.28
C ALA A 246 -3.95 -8.09 -23.20
N ALA A 247 -3.75 -8.78 -22.07
CA ALA A 247 -2.72 -9.81 -21.96
C ALA A 247 -3.15 -11.11 -22.66
N ASP A 248 -4.39 -11.55 -22.43
CA ASP A 248 -4.97 -12.75 -23.04
C ASP A 248 -6.51 -12.65 -23.10
N PRO A 249 -7.08 -12.28 -24.27
CA PRO A 249 -8.52 -12.08 -24.39
C PRO A 249 -9.33 -13.36 -24.15
N ALA A 250 -8.76 -14.54 -24.44
CA ALA A 250 -9.46 -15.80 -24.26
C ALA A 250 -9.54 -16.17 -22.78
N LYS A 251 -8.41 -16.06 -22.06
CA LYS A 251 -8.31 -16.38 -20.64
C LYS A 251 -9.17 -15.46 -19.77
N TYR A 252 -9.18 -14.16 -20.05
CA TYR A 252 -9.80 -13.17 -19.17
C TYR A 252 -11.21 -12.73 -19.59
N ARG A 253 -11.76 -13.28 -20.68
CA ARG A 253 -13.12 -12.98 -21.17
C ARG A 253 -14.19 -13.11 -20.09
N SER A 254 -14.15 -14.18 -19.28
CA SER A 254 -15.18 -14.39 -18.24
C SER A 254 -15.15 -13.30 -17.18
N ILE A 255 -13.97 -12.80 -16.80
CA ILE A 255 -13.82 -11.69 -15.85
C ILE A 255 -14.40 -10.40 -16.46
N ALA A 256 -14.11 -10.14 -17.73
CA ALA A 256 -14.65 -8.99 -18.46
C ALA A 256 -16.19 -9.02 -18.51
N THR A 257 -16.78 -10.19 -18.78
CA THR A 257 -18.24 -10.36 -18.74
C THR A 257 -18.80 -10.16 -17.34
N GLU A 258 -18.14 -10.66 -16.29
CA GLU A 258 -18.56 -10.49 -14.88
C GLU A 258 -18.62 -9.01 -14.46
N VAL A 259 -17.73 -8.15 -14.97
CA VAL A 259 -17.75 -6.70 -14.70
C VAL A 259 -18.61 -5.90 -15.68
N GLY A 260 -19.35 -6.58 -16.56
CA GLY A 260 -20.32 -5.95 -17.47
C GLY A 260 -19.74 -5.38 -18.77
N MET A 261 -18.55 -5.80 -19.20
CA MET A 261 -18.00 -5.43 -20.51
C MET A 261 -18.81 -6.06 -21.65
N SER A 262 -19.11 -5.26 -22.68
CA SER A 262 -19.66 -5.76 -23.93
C SER A 262 -18.58 -6.46 -24.78
N GLU A 263 -19.00 -7.21 -25.80
CA GLU A 263 -18.06 -7.78 -26.78
C GLU A 263 -17.24 -6.71 -27.50
N ASP A 264 -17.80 -5.52 -27.69
CA ASP A 264 -17.12 -4.39 -28.32
C ASP A 264 -16.06 -3.79 -27.38
N ASP A 265 -16.35 -3.73 -26.08
CA ASP A 265 -15.39 -3.32 -25.06
C ASP A 265 -14.22 -4.31 -24.98
N ILE A 266 -14.50 -5.62 -25.01
CA ILE A 266 -13.48 -6.68 -24.95
C ILE A 266 -12.54 -6.58 -26.16
N ARG A 267 -13.09 -6.43 -27.37
CA ARG A 267 -12.28 -6.26 -28.58
C ARG A 267 -11.43 -4.98 -28.53
N SER A 268 -12.02 -3.88 -28.07
CA SER A 268 -11.30 -2.60 -27.96
C SER A 268 -10.20 -2.65 -26.90
N ALA A 269 -10.46 -3.28 -25.74
CA ALA A 269 -9.49 -3.47 -24.67
C ALA A 269 -8.28 -4.28 -25.12
N ALA A 270 -8.50 -5.34 -25.90
CA ALA A 270 -7.41 -6.13 -26.47
C ALA A 270 -6.46 -5.29 -27.34
N ASP A 271 -7.01 -4.30 -28.07
CA ASP A 271 -6.23 -3.41 -28.94
C ASP A 271 -5.43 -2.37 -28.13
N TYR A 272 -6.09 -1.53 -27.33
CA TYR A 272 -5.40 -0.44 -26.62
C TYR A 272 -4.56 -0.92 -25.42
N GLY A 273 -4.99 -1.97 -24.72
CA GLY A 273 -4.34 -2.41 -23.49
C GLY A 273 -2.97 -3.04 -23.74
N THR A 274 -2.69 -3.49 -24.97
CA THR A 274 -1.37 -4.01 -25.35
C THR A 274 -0.27 -2.96 -25.15
N GLU A 275 -0.57 -1.67 -25.38
CA GLU A 275 0.37 -0.57 -25.14
C GLU A 275 0.67 -0.34 -23.66
N ILE A 276 -0.29 -0.64 -22.77
CA ILE A 276 -0.08 -0.56 -21.31
C ILE A 276 0.97 -1.61 -20.90
N HIS A 277 0.83 -2.87 -21.34
CA HIS A 277 1.82 -3.89 -21.04
C HIS A 277 3.19 -3.60 -21.67
N ARG A 278 3.23 -3.08 -22.90
CA ARG A 278 4.48 -2.67 -23.55
C ARG A 278 5.17 -1.54 -22.79
N SER A 279 4.41 -0.56 -22.31
CA SER A 279 4.92 0.57 -21.54
C SER A 279 5.54 0.13 -20.23
N TRP A 280 4.85 -0.72 -19.46
CA TRP A 280 5.41 -1.27 -18.22
C TRP A 280 6.67 -2.09 -18.45
N ARG A 281 6.71 -2.97 -19.45
CA ARG A 281 7.95 -3.72 -19.78
C ARG A 281 9.12 -2.80 -20.11
N ARG A 282 8.88 -1.73 -20.87
CA ARG A 282 9.93 -0.76 -21.23
C ARG A 282 10.41 0.03 -20.03
N LEU A 283 9.47 0.51 -19.21
CA LEU A 283 9.76 1.32 -18.03
C LEU A 283 10.54 0.52 -16.99
N LEU A 284 10.10 -0.70 -16.68
CA LEU A 284 10.69 -1.53 -15.63
C LEU A 284 12.03 -2.16 -16.03
N LYS A 285 12.38 -2.18 -17.33
CA LYS A 285 13.57 -2.89 -17.85
C LYS A 285 14.86 -2.58 -17.06
N ASN A 286 15.05 -1.33 -16.66
CA ASN A 286 16.27 -0.87 -16.00
C ASN A 286 16.19 -0.89 -14.46
N TYR A 287 15.02 -1.19 -13.89
CA TYR A 287 14.79 -1.18 -12.43
C TYR A 287 14.54 -2.59 -11.88
N ARG A 288 14.67 -3.61 -12.72
CA ARG A 288 14.50 -5.02 -12.35
C ARG A 288 15.84 -5.62 -11.99
N MET A 289 15.85 -6.46 -10.96
CA MET A 289 16.97 -7.35 -10.72
C MET A 289 17.18 -8.25 -11.95
N PRO A 290 18.43 -8.56 -12.31
CA PRO A 290 18.69 -9.55 -13.34
C PRO A 290 18.06 -10.91 -12.97
N GLU A 291 17.81 -11.71 -14.00
CA GLU A 291 17.14 -13.01 -13.83
C GLU A 291 17.87 -13.88 -12.79
N GLY A 292 17.10 -14.51 -11.91
CA GLY A 292 17.63 -15.32 -10.79
C GLY A 292 18.19 -14.53 -9.61
N MET A 293 18.39 -13.21 -9.72
CA MET A 293 18.86 -12.38 -8.62
C MET A 293 17.71 -11.76 -7.83
N ARG A 294 17.97 -11.43 -6.56
CA ARG A 294 17.00 -10.87 -5.62
C ARG A 294 17.64 -9.74 -4.85
N SER A 295 16.92 -8.63 -4.69
CA SER A 295 17.43 -7.48 -3.95
C SER A 295 17.59 -7.80 -2.46
N SER A 296 18.74 -7.40 -1.90
CA SER A 296 18.99 -7.40 -0.46
C SER A 296 18.32 -6.22 0.26
N GLU A 297 17.80 -5.25 -0.50
CA GLU A 297 17.14 -4.02 -0.02
C GLU A 297 15.62 -4.16 0.01
N ALA A 298 15.09 -5.38 0.10
CA ALA A 298 13.67 -5.63 0.18
C ALA A 298 13.33 -6.59 1.32
N ARG A 299 12.27 -6.28 2.07
CA ARG A 299 11.81 -7.05 3.22
C ARG A 299 10.29 -7.21 3.21
N VAL A 300 9.82 -8.37 3.63
CA VAL A 300 8.42 -8.57 4.05
C VAL A 300 8.46 -8.89 5.54
N ARG A 301 7.64 -8.20 6.34
CA ARG A 301 7.56 -8.37 7.79
C ARG A 301 6.09 -8.35 8.21
N ARG A 302 5.85 -8.90 9.39
CA ARG A 302 4.55 -8.89 10.06
C ARG A 302 4.75 -8.69 11.55
N ASP A 303 3.71 -8.25 12.24
CA ASP A 303 3.72 -8.21 13.70
C ASP A 303 3.70 -9.64 14.27
N GLU A 304 4.63 -9.92 15.18
CA GLU A 304 4.95 -11.29 15.62
C GLU A 304 3.89 -11.92 16.54
N SER A 305 3.01 -11.11 17.13
CA SER A 305 1.99 -11.56 18.09
C SER A 305 0.61 -11.80 17.48
N SER A 306 0.46 -11.71 16.16
CA SER A 306 -0.84 -11.87 15.49
C SER A 306 -0.99 -13.22 14.78
N GLU A 307 -1.84 -14.08 15.36
CA GLU A 307 -2.25 -15.35 14.76
C GLU A 307 -2.97 -15.16 13.41
N PHE A 308 -3.72 -14.07 13.25
CA PHE A 308 -4.35 -13.75 11.98
C PHE A 308 -3.31 -13.46 10.90
N LEU A 309 -2.28 -12.67 11.22
CA LEU A 309 -1.20 -12.36 10.28
C LEU A 309 -0.31 -13.57 10.01
N ASP A 310 -0.14 -14.46 10.98
CA ASP A 310 0.45 -15.79 10.76
C ASP A 310 -0.32 -16.55 9.69
N ASN A 311 -1.63 -16.71 9.86
CA ASN A 311 -2.48 -17.44 8.93
C ASN A 311 -2.58 -16.78 7.54
N LEU A 312 -2.60 -15.44 7.49
CA LEU A 312 -2.58 -14.66 6.25
C LEU A 312 -1.28 -14.90 5.46
N CYS A 313 -0.14 -14.85 6.14
CA CYS A 313 1.17 -15.07 5.52
C CYS A 313 1.44 -16.54 5.18
N GLN A 314 0.78 -17.48 5.86
CA GLN A 314 0.82 -18.90 5.52
C GLN A 314 0.14 -19.17 4.17
N GLY A 315 0.63 -20.16 3.43
CA GLY A 315 0.01 -20.58 2.15
C GLY A 315 0.44 -19.76 0.93
N GLY A 316 1.63 -19.15 0.96
CA GLY A 316 2.32 -18.63 -0.23
C GLY A 316 2.20 -17.13 -0.47
N LEU A 317 1.24 -16.42 0.14
CA LEU A 317 1.09 -14.97 -0.06
C LEU A 317 2.37 -14.20 0.30
N ALA A 318 2.98 -14.51 1.46
CA ALA A 318 4.21 -13.86 1.89
C ALA A 318 5.39 -14.16 0.95
N ASP A 319 5.46 -15.38 0.40
CA ASP A 319 6.49 -15.79 -0.54
C ASP A 319 6.32 -15.05 -1.87
N GLU A 320 5.10 -14.98 -2.40
CA GLU A 320 4.78 -14.26 -3.65
C GLU A 320 5.10 -12.78 -3.55
N LEU A 321 4.74 -12.15 -2.43
CA LEU A 321 5.06 -10.76 -2.18
C LEU A 321 6.55 -10.54 -1.96
N THR A 322 7.23 -11.48 -1.30
CA THR A 322 8.69 -11.45 -1.13
C THR A 322 9.40 -11.53 -2.46
N GLU A 323 8.99 -12.45 -3.33
CA GLU A 323 9.53 -12.57 -4.68
C GLU A 323 9.22 -11.33 -5.51
N ALA A 324 8.02 -10.77 -5.37
CA ALA A 324 7.63 -9.58 -6.09
C ALA A 324 8.47 -8.37 -5.73
N ILE A 325 8.55 -8.02 -4.44
CA ILE A 325 9.32 -6.86 -3.99
C ILE A 325 10.82 -7.05 -4.24
N LYS A 326 11.37 -8.26 -4.07
CA LYS A 326 12.80 -8.54 -4.32
C LYS A 326 13.18 -8.57 -5.80
N SER A 327 12.21 -8.55 -6.71
CA SER A 327 12.47 -8.56 -8.16
C SER A 327 12.92 -7.20 -8.72
N PHE A 328 12.95 -6.15 -7.89
CA PHE A 328 13.36 -4.79 -8.26
C PHE A 328 14.70 -4.40 -7.63
N ASP A 329 15.49 -3.61 -8.35
CA ASP A 329 16.83 -3.17 -7.96
C ASP A 329 16.76 -1.90 -7.09
N TRP A 330 16.24 -2.06 -5.87
CA TRP A 330 16.06 -0.93 -4.94
C TRP A 330 17.39 -0.32 -4.50
N HIS A 331 17.47 1.01 -4.50
CA HIS A 331 18.63 1.74 -3.98
C HIS A 331 18.61 1.92 -2.44
N SER A 332 17.51 1.56 -1.79
CA SER A 332 17.30 1.70 -0.35
C SER A 332 16.31 0.65 0.14
N THR A 333 16.37 0.30 1.42
CA THR A 333 15.49 -0.73 1.97
C THR A 333 14.02 -0.34 1.82
N VAL A 334 13.24 -1.16 1.11
CA VAL A 334 11.78 -1.07 0.98
C VAL A 334 11.14 -2.25 1.71
N THR A 335 10.08 -1.99 2.47
CA THR A 335 9.42 -2.99 3.32
C THR A 335 7.94 -3.14 2.98
N ILE A 336 7.45 -4.37 2.88
CA ILE A 336 6.02 -4.67 3.05
C ILE A 336 5.83 -5.08 4.50
N HIS A 337 4.97 -4.36 5.22
CA HIS A 337 4.68 -4.60 6.64
C HIS A 337 3.20 -4.91 6.83
N PHE A 338 2.90 -6.13 7.23
CA PHE A 338 1.59 -6.53 7.72
C PHE A 338 1.46 -6.13 9.20
N ALA A 339 0.59 -5.17 9.49
CA ALA A 339 0.45 -4.59 10.82
C ALA A 339 -0.86 -5.03 11.48
N GLU A 340 -0.80 -5.39 12.76
CA GLU A 340 -1.98 -5.69 13.57
C GLU A 340 -2.59 -4.38 14.07
N SER A 341 -3.27 -3.69 13.16
CA SER A 341 -3.83 -2.36 13.40
C SER A 341 -5.04 -2.09 12.53
N GLY A 342 -5.74 -1.00 12.84
CA GLY A 342 -6.84 -0.50 12.03
C GLY A 342 -6.38 0.34 10.84
N GLY A 343 -7.23 0.46 9.83
CA GLY A 343 -6.96 1.25 8.62
C GLY A 343 -6.91 0.42 7.33
N GLY A 344 -6.37 1.01 6.26
CA GLY A 344 -6.31 0.42 4.91
C GLY A 344 -4.96 -0.22 4.54
N ALA A 345 -4.61 -0.22 3.25
CA ALA A 345 -3.24 -0.42 2.80
C ALA A 345 -2.70 0.89 2.22
N SER A 346 -1.41 1.17 2.40
CA SER A 346 -0.79 2.37 1.81
C SER A 346 0.73 2.30 1.73
N TRP A 347 1.30 2.94 0.71
CA TRP A 347 2.71 3.27 0.62
C TRP A 347 3.07 4.55 1.42
N SER A 348 4.14 4.48 2.22
CA SER A 348 4.74 5.62 2.92
C SER A 348 6.14 5.94 2.40
N ARG A 349 6.30 7.09 1.75
CA ARG A 349 7.60 7.56 1.23
C ARG A 349 8.65 7.80 2.33
N SER A 350 8.25 8.35 3.47
CA SER A 350 9.18 8.65 4.58
C SER A 350 9.71 7.38 5.25
N LYS A 351 8.86 6.37 5.39
CA LYS A 351 9.21 5.07 6.00
C LYS A 351 9.78 4.07 5.01
N ARG A 352 9.55 4.27 3.70
CA ARG A 352 9.75 3.28 2.64
C ARG A 352 9.05 1.96 2.93
N THR A 353 7.81 2.07 3.39
CA THR A 353 7.01 0.93 3.83
C THR A 353 5.65 0.93 3.17
N ILE A 354 5.28 -0.20 2.58
CA ILE A 354 3.90 -0.56 2.26
C ILE A 354 3.30 -1.18 3.52
N THR A 355 2.38 -0.49 4.17
CA THR A 355 1.68 -1.03 5.36
C THR A 355 0.36 -1.63 4.93
N VAL A 356 0.07 -2.84 5.40
CA VAL A 356 -1.21 -3.54 5.21
C VAL A 356 -1.79 -3.84 6.58
N ASN A 357 -2.90 -3.17 6.92
CA ASN A 357 -3.56 -3.31 8.21
C ASN A 357 -4.43 -4.57 8.27
N SER A 358 -4.39 -5.30 9.39
CA SER A 358 -5.15 -6.54 9.59
C SER A 358 -6.67 -6.33 9.43
N GLU A 359 -7.22 -5.22 9.94
CA GLU A 359 -8.64 -4.87 9.80
C GLU A 359 -9.07 -4.78 8.32
N TYR A 360 -8.20 -4.23 7.47
CA TYR A 360 -8.46 -4.13 6.04
C TYR A 360 -8.61 -5.51 5.39
N VAL A 361 -7.77 -6.46 5.79
CA VAL A 361 -7.79 -7.82 5.24
C VAL A 361 -8.96 -8.63 5.79
N GLN A 362 -9.31 -8.44 7.07
CA GLN A 362 -10.50 -9.06 7.67
C GLN A 362 -11.79 -8.66 6.95
N ARG A 363 -11.87 -7.42 6.45
CA ARG A 363 -12.96 -6.97 5.58
C ARG A 363 -13.05 -7.81 4.30
N PHE A 364 -11.94 -8.16 3.68
CA PHE A 364 -11.93 -9.05 2.50
C PHE A 364 -12.37 -10.47 2.84
N VAL A 365 -12.06 -10.96 4.04
CA VAL A 365 -12.60 -12.26 4.48
C VAL A 365 -14.12 -12.22 4.60
N ALA A 366 -14.67 -11.13 5.14
CA ALA A 366 -16.11 -10.93 5.21
C ALA A 366 -16.75 -10.84 3.81
N GLN A 367 -16.13 -10.13 2.87
CA GLN A 367 -16.56 -10.04 1.47
C GLN A 367 -16.58 -11.43 0.79
N GLY A 368 -15.51 -12.22 0.95
CA GLY A 368 -15.45 -13.57 0.39
C GLY A 368 -16.62 -14.45 0.85
N LYS A 369 -16.93 -14.42 2.14
CA LYS A 369 -18.08 -15.15 2.72
C LYS A 369 -19.45 -14.65 2.24
N SER A 370 -19.58 -13.38 1.86
CA SER A 370 -20.82 -12.89 1.24
C SER A 370 -21.00 -13.34 -0.20
N LEU A 371 -19.92 -13.51 -0.96
CA LEU A 371 -19.97 -13.91 -2.37
C LEU A 371 -20.25 -15.42 -2.57
N GLU A 372 -20.10 -16.23 -1.52
CA GLU A 372 -20.41 -17.66 -1.52
C GLU A 372 -21.88 -17.98 -1.21
N ARG A 373 -22.67 -16.99 -0.78
CA ARG A 373 -24.11 -17.10 -0.48
C ARG A 373 -24.94 -16.66 -1.67
#